data_AF-A0A962T4K8-F1
#
_entry.id   AF-A0A962T4K8-F1
#
_cell.length_a   1.000
_cell.length_b   1.000
_cell.length_c   1.000
_cell.angle_alpha   90.00
_cell.angle_beta   90.00
_cell.angle_gamma   90.00
#
_symmetry.space_group_name_H-M   'P 1'
#
loop_
_entity.id
_entity.type
_entity.pdbx_description
1 polymer ?
#
loop_
_entity_poly.entity_id
_entity_poly.type
_entity_poly.pdbx_seq_one_letter_code
_entity_poly.pdbx_strand_id
1 'polypeptide(L)'
;MISRASVAHVGLWLGPSLAVLAYLALPSAEPGSDGLDTSGRVVAALAVWMAAWWLTEALPLAATALLPIVVLPLAEVLAIKDVAIPYANPLIFLFLGGFVIGLAIQRFGLHKRMALRILLVVGASPRRLIAGFMLASALLSMWISNTA
;
A
#
# COMPACT_ATOMS: atom_id res chain seq x y z
N MET A 1 9.03 -17.83 -20.42
CA MET A 1 9.19 -16.67 -19.52
C MET A 1 8.08 -15.68 -19.80
N ILE A 2 7.10 -15.55 -18.90
CA ILE A 2 6.04 -14.53 -19.02
C ILE A 2 6.67 -13.19 -18.62
N SER A 3 6.55 -12.15 -19.46
CA SER A 3 7.12 -10.84 -19.15
C SER A 3 6.24 -10.11 -18.14
N ARG A 4 6.81 -9.25 -17.28
CA ARG A 4 6.02 -8.41 -16.35
C ARG A 4 4.93 -7.62 -17.08
N ALA A 5 5.25 -7.13 -18.28
CA ALA A 5 4.30 -6.43 -19.13
C ALA A 5 3.08 -7.29 -19.49
N SER A 6 3.26 -8.58 -19.83
CA SER A 6 2.11 -9.43 -20.17
C SER A 6 1.25 -9.78 -18.94
N VAL A 7 1.85 -9.91 -17.75
CA VAL A 7 1.10 -10.11 -16.50
C VAL A 7 0.21 -8.89 -16.18
N ALA A 8 0.76 -7.69 -16.29
CA ALA A 8 0.00 -6.45 -16.03
C ALA A 8 -1.16 -6.26 -17.03
N HIS A 9 -0.93 -6.52 -18.31
CA HIS A 9 -1.98 -6.42 -19.33
C HIS A 9 -3.12 -7.43 -19.12
N VAL A 10 -2.78 -8.68 -18.76
CA VAL A 10 -3.80 -9.68 -18.40
C VAL A 10 -4.54 -9.24 -17.14
N GLY A 11 -3.80 -8.74 -16.14
CA GLY A 11 -4.34 -8.24 -14.88
C GLY A 11 -5.39 -7.14 -15.07
N LEU A 12 -5.20 -6.25 -16.04
CA LEU A 12 -6.11 -5.15 -16.34
C LEU A 12 -7.53 -5.65 -16.62
N TRP A 13 -7.67 -6.72 -17.42
CA TRP A 13 -8.95 -7.33 -17.76
C TRP A 13 -9.40 -8.39 -16.74
N LEU A 14 -8.45 -9.06 -16.10
CA LEU A 14 -8.73 -10.08 -15.10
C LEU A 14 -9.46 -9.48 -13.89
N GLY A 15 -9.06 -8.29 -13.44
CA GLY A 15 -9.67 -7.62 -12.28
C GLY A 15 -11.19 -7.41 -12.42
N PRO A 16 -11.66 -6.64 -13.42
CA PRO A 16 -13.10 -6.45 -13.66
C PRO A 16 -13.84 -7.77 -13.91
N SER A 17 -13.23 -8.71 -14.65
CA SER A 17 -13.85 -10.00 -14.93
C SER A 17 -14.08 -10.82 -13.65
N LEU A 18 -13.08 -10.89 -12.77
CA LEU A 18 -13.20 -11.55 -11.48
C LEU A 18 -14.19 -10.83 -10.56
N ALA A 19 -14.28 -9.50 -10.62
CA ALA A 19 -15.26 -8.73 -9.87
C ALA A 19 -16.70 -9.08 -10.27
N VAL A 20 -16.97 -9.13 -11.58
CA VAL A 20 -18.29 -9.52 -12.11
C VAL A 20 -18.61 -10.95 -11.71
N LEU A 21 -17.66 -11.88 -11.86
CA LEU A 21 -17.85 -13.28 -11.44
C LEU A 21 -18.10 -13.39 -9.94
N ALA A 22 -17.37 -12.65 -9.10
CA ALA A 22 -17.57 -12.62 -7.67
C ALA A 22 -18.95 -12.07 -7.30
N TYR A 23 -19.38 -10.97 -7.93
CA TYR A 23 -20.71 -10.41 -7.73
C TYR A 23 -21.79 -11.44 -8.04
N LEU A 24 -21.70 -12.12 -9.20
CA LEU A 24 -22.68 -13.11 -9.64
C LEU A 24 -22.67 -14.40 -8.78
N ALA A 25 -21.50 -14.83 -8.30
CA ALA A 25 -21.35 -16.03 -7.49
C ALA A 25 -21.83 -15.83 -6.04
N LEU A 26 -21.77 -14.61 -5.51
CA LEU A 26 -22.21 -14.31 -4.15
C LEU A 26 -23.75 -14.31 -4.07
N PRO A 27 -24.35 -15.07 -3.13
CA PRO A 27 -25.80 -15.15 -2.99
C PRO A 27 -26.36 -13.82 -2.46
N SER A 28 -27.51 -13.42 -3.02
CA SER A 28 -28.28 -12.28 -2.51
C SER A 28 -28.95 -12.62 -1.18
N ALA A 29 -28.94 -11.66 -0.26
CA ALA A 29 -29.74 -11.70 0.95
C ALA A 29 -31.23 -11.71 0.57
N GLU A 30 -31.88 -12.84 0.86
CA GLU A 30 -33.34 -13.01 0.85
C GLU A 30 -33.78 -13.04 2.32
N PRO A 31 -35.04 -12.71 2.65
CA PRO A 31 -35.52 -12.79 4.03
C PRO A 31 -35.28 -14.18 4.64
N GLY A 32 -34.37 -14.29 5.60
CA GLY A 32 -34.00 -15.56 6.26
C GLY A 32 -32.81 -16.32 5.66
N SER A 33 -32.07 -15.75 4.70
CA SER A 33 -30.81 -16.32 4.22
C SER A 33 -29.57 -15.61 4.79
N ASP A 34 -28.44 -16.32 4.88
CA ASP A 34 -27.13 -15.78 5.27
C ASP A 34 -26.43 -15.02 4.11
N GLY A 35 -27.20 -14.55 3.11
CA GLY A 35 -26.67 -13.88 1.93
C GLY A 35 -26.20 -12.45 2.20
N LEU A 36 -25.51 -11.85 1.22
CA LEU A 36 -25.12 -10.44 1.26
C LEU A 36 -26.17 -9.58 0.53
N ASP A 37 -26.46 -8.42 1.07
CA ASP A 37 -27.24 -7.41 0.36
C ASP A 37 -26.45 -6.90 -0.87
N THR A 38 -27.14 -6.16 -1.75
CA THR A 38 -26.54 -5.64 -2.98
C THR A 38 -25.26 -4.84 -2.70
N SER A 39 -25.29 -4.00 -1.67
CA SER A 39 -24.15 -3.20 -1.23
C SER A 39 -22.96 -4.07 -0.82
N GLY A 40 -23.18 -5.09 0.02
CA GLY A 40 -22.15 -6.03 0.45
C GLY A 40 -21.53 -6.80 -0.72
N ARG A 41 -22.34 -7.22 -1.70
CA ARG A 41 -21.85 -7.90 -2.91
C ARG A 41 -20.99 -6.99 -3.78
N VAL A 42 -21.38 -5.72 -3.96
CA VAL A 42 -20.59 -4.72 -4.69
C VAL A 42 -19.24 -4.48 -4.01
N VAL A 43 -19.24 -4.31 -2.69
CA VAL A 43 -18.00 -4.10 -1.91
C VAL A 43 -17.08 -5.31 -2.01
N ALA A 44 -17.62 -6.53 -1.91
CA ALA A 44 -16.85 -7.76 -2.06
C ALA A 44 -16.25 -7.91 -3.48
N ALA A 45 -17.05 -7.65 -4.51
CA ALA A 45 -16.60 -7.68 -5.90
C ALA A 45 -15.49 -6.64 -6.17
N LEU A 46 -15.64 -5.42 -5.64
CA LEU A 46 -14.62 -4.38 -5.69
C LEU A 46 -13.33 -4.81 -4.98
N ALA A 47 -13.42 -5.44 -3.81
CA ALA A 47 -12.26 -5.96 -3.10
C ALA A 47 -11.51 -7.02 -3.92
N VAL A 48 -12.23 -7.92 -4.60
CA VAL A 48 -11.64 -8.91 -5.53
C VAL A 48 -10.96 -8.22 -6.71
N TRP A 49 -11.57 -7.20 -7.29
CA TRP A 49 -10.95 -6.39 -8.35
C TRP A 49 -9.62 -5.81 -7.87
N MET A 50 -9.64 -5.10 -6.74
CA MET A 50 -8.45 -4.45 -6.18
C MET A 50 -7.35 -5.47 -5.87
N ALA A 51 -7.71 -6.62 -5.29
CA ALA A 51 -6.76 -7.70 -5.02
C ALA A 51 -6.09 -8.22 -6.30
N ALA A 52 -6.86 -8.44 -7.37
CA ALA A 52 -6.31 -8.88 -8.65
C ALA A 52 -5.34 -7.84 -9.24
N TRP A 53 -5.70 -6.55 -9.21
CA TRP A 53 -4.85 -5.48 -9.72
C TRP A 53 -3.59 -5.25 -8.87
N TRP A 54 -3.65 -5.40 -7.56
CA TRP A 54 -2.46 -5.34 -6.70
C TRP A 54 -1.52 -6.53 -6.92
N LEU A 55 -2.05 -7.75 -7.03
CA LEU A 55 -1.24 -8.96 -7.24
C LEU A 55 -0.56 -8.98 -8.61
N THR A 56 -1.23 -8.44 -9.63
CA THR A 56 -0.71 -8.40 -11.01
C THR A 56 0.05 -7.12 -11.35
N GLU A 57 0.07 -6.14 -10.43
CA GLU A 57 0.58 -4.79 -10.67
C GLU A 57 0.01 -4.17 -11.96
N ALA A 58 -1.29 -4.41 -12.25
CA ALA A 58 -1.94 -3.95 -13.48
C ALA A 58 -1.94 -2.42 -13.63
N LEU A 59 -1.99 -1.71 -12.49
CA LEU A 59 -1.83 -0.26 -12.36
C LEU A 59 -0.97 0.04 -11.13
N PRO A 60 -0.40 1.27 -11.02
CA PRO A 60 0.27 1.69 -9.78
C PRO A 60 -0.64 1.49 -8.56
N LEU A 61 -0.09 0.99 -7.44
CA LEU A 61 -0.88 0.63 -6.26
C LEU A 61 -1.81 1.75 -5.78
N ALA A 62 -1.33 3.00 -5.84
CA ALA A 62 -2.11 4.18 -5.48
C ALA A 62 -3.31 4.41 -6.41
N ALA A 63 -3.17 4.16 -7.72
CA ALA A 63 -4.28 4.28 -8.66
C ALA A 63 -5.36 3.22 -8.40
N THR A 64 -4.95 1.96 -8.16
CA THR A 64 -5.88 0.88 -7.75
C THR A 64 -6.59 1.24 -6.44
N ALA A 65 -5.88 1.84 -5.48
CA ALA A 65 -6.45 2.25 -4.20
C ALA A 65 -7.51 3.36 -4.32
N LEU A 66 -7.61 4.07 -5.45
CA LEU A 66 -8.64 5.08 -5.70
C LEU A 66 -9.92 4.52 -6.32
N LEU A 67 -9.94 3.24 -6.74
CA LEU A 67 -11.14 2.61 -7.30
C LEU A 67 -12.41 2.78 -6.45
N PRO A 68 -12.38 2.66 -5.10
CA PRO A 68 -13.58 2.83 -4.28
C PRO A 68 -14.26 4.20 -4.46
N ILE A 69 -13.47 5.27 -4.63
CA ILE A 69 -13.99 6.65 -4.83
C ILE A 69 -14.85 6.75 -6.09
N VAL A 70 -14.59 5.90 -7.08
CA VAL A 70 -15.34 5.87 -8.34
C VAL A 70 -16.46 4.84 -8.27
N VAL A 71 -16.14 3.60 -7.88
CA VAL A 71 -17.07 2.47 -8.00
C VAL A 71 -18.21 2.54 -6.98
N LEU A 72 -17.94 2.89 -5.73
CA LEU A 72 -18.97 2.87 -4.68
C LEU A 72 -20.05 3.95 -4.87
N PRO A 73 -19.72 5.19 -5.28
CA PRO A 73 -20.74 6.17 -5.62
C PRO A 73 -21.52 5.82 -6.88
N LEU A 74 -20.86 5.28 -7.91
CA LEU A 74 -21.54 4.86 -9.15
C LEU A 74 -22.51 3.69 -8.93
N ALA A 75 -22.19 2.81 -7.98
CA ALA A 75 -23.07 1.72 -7.58
C ALA A 75 -24.10 2.14 -6.51
N GLU A 76 -24.19 3.44 -6.19
CA GLU A 76 -25.10 4.00 -5.17
C GLU A 76 -24.96 3.37 -3.77
N VAL A 77 -23.78 2.80 -3.47
CA VAL A 77 -23.50 2.14 -2.18
C VAL A 77 -23.16 3.15 -1.10
N LEU A 78 -22.36 4.17 -1.43
CA LEU A 78 -21.96 5.24 -0.52
C LEU A 78 -21.80 6.56 -1.29
N ALA A 79 -22.11 7.68 -0.63
CA ALA A 79 -21.85 9.00 -1.21
C ALA A 79 -20.33 9.26 -1.30
N ILE A 80 -19.90 10.00 -2.32
CA ILE A 80 -18.48 10.32 -2.55
C ILE A 80 -17.78 10.92 -1.32
N LYS A 81 -18.51 11.73 -0.54
CA LYS A 81 -18.00 12.33 0.69
C LYS A 81 -17.60 11.26 1.70
N ASP A 82 -18.43 10.24 1.89
CA ASP A 82 -18.22 9.20 2.90
C ASP A 82 -17.10 8.25 2.46
N VAL A 83 -17.03 7.93 1.17
CA VAL A 83 -15.95 7.12 0.59
C VAL A 83 -14.59 7.83 0.71
N ALA A 84 -14.56 9.16 0.65
CA ALA A 84 -13.32 9.94 0.70
C ALA A 84 -12.72 10.08 2.12
N ILE A 85 -13.50 9.89 3.19
CA ILE A 85 -13.07 10.10 4.58
C ILE A 85 -11.76 9.34 4.93
N PRO A 86 -11.61 8.04 4.61
CA PRO A 86 -10.41 7.30 4.96
C PRO A 86 -9.12 7.83 4.30
N TYR A 87 -9.21 8.53 3.17
CA TYR A 87 -8.06 9.12 2.47
C TYR A 87 -7.50 10.36 3.18
N ALA A 88 -8.22 10.89 4.17
CA ALA A 88 -7.78 11.98 5.03
C ALA A 88 -7.48 11.50 6.47
N ASN A 89 -7.23 10.21 6.68
CA ASN A 89 -6.89 9.68 8.00
C ASN A 89 -5.64 10.38 8.58
N PRO A 90 -5.63 10.81 9.86
CA PRO A 90 -4.48 11.45 10.49
C PRO A 90 -3.16 10.66 10.37
N LEU A 91 -3.22 9.33 10.32
CA LEU A 91 -2.05 8.48 10.11
C LEU A 91 -1.36 8.75 8.77
N ILE A 92 -2.12 9.07 7.71
CA ILE A 92 -1.55 9.43 6.40
C ILE A 92 -0.70 10.69 6.53
N PHE A 93 -1.20 11.70 7.25
CA PHE A 93 -0.46 12.94 7.51
C PHE A 93 0.74 12.72 8.42
N LEU A 94 0.65 11.79 9.38
CA LEU A 94 1.79 11.39 10.21
C LEU A 94 2.91 10.79 9.35
N PHE A 95 2.59 9.86 8.44
CA PHE A 95 3.57 9.29 7.51
C PHE A 95 4.15 10.34 6.57
N LEU A 96 3.32 11.25 6.05
CA LEU A 96 3.78 12.39 5.24
C LEU A 96 4.79 13.25 6.01
N GLY A 97 4.48 13.60 7.26
CA GLY A 97 5.40 14.33 8.14
C GLY A 97 6.71 13.57 8.38
N GLY A 98 6.64 12.26 8.58
CA GLY A 98 7.81 11.39 8.68
C GLY A 98 8.68 11.41 7.41
N PHE A 99 8.08 11.36 6.22
CA PHE A 99 8.81 11.47 4.96
C PHE A 99 9.45 12.84 4.78
N VAL A 100 8.77 13.93 5.14
CA VAL A 100 9.33 15.29 5.11
C VAL A 100 10.54 15.41 6.04
N ILE A 101 10.47 14.86 7.25
CA ILE A 101 11.61 14.82 8.19
C ILE A 101 12.75 13.97 7.61
N GLY A 102 12.46 12.80 7.04
CA GLY A 102 13.46 11.95 6.39
C GLY A 102 14.18 12.68 5.24
N LEU A 103 13.43 13.38 4.40
CA LEU A 103 13.97 14.23 3.33
C LEU A 103 14.84 15.36 3.88
N ALA A 104 14.45 15.99 5.00
CA ALA A 104 15.26 17.01 5.66
C ALA A 104 16.60 16.41 6.17
N ILE A 105 16.55 15.26 6.86
CA ILE A 105 17.74 14.52 7.33
C ILE A 105 18.67 14.19 6.15
N GLN A 106 18.11 13.83 5.00
CA GLN A 106 18.88 13.57 3.78
C GLN A 106 19.50 14.85 3.21
N ARG A 107 18.69 15.90 3.03
CA ARG A 107 19.07 17.20 2.45
C ARG A 107 20.19 17.88 3.23
N PHE A 108 20.13 17.82 4.56
CA PHE A 108 21.15 18.39 5.44
C PHE A 108 22.33 17.45 5.71
N GLY A 109 22.35 16.24 5.13
CA GLY A 109 23.44 15.27 5.32
C GLY A 109 23.59 14.77 6.75
N LEU A 110 22.54 14.84 7.57
CA LEU A 110 22.61 14.49 8.99
C LEU A 110 22.92 13.00 9.19
N HIS A 111 22.30 12.14 8.39
CA HIS A 111 22.58 10.70 8.33
C HIS A 111 24.08 10.40 8.08
N LYS A 112 24.75 11.12 7.16
CA LYS A 112 26.20 10.97 6.89
C LYS A 112 27.05 11.39 8.08
N ARG A 113 26.72 12.52 8.72
CA ARG A 113 27.42 12.96 9.94
C ARG A 113 27.30 11.94 11.06
N MET A 114 26.13 11.34 11.21
CA MET A 114 25.90 10.29 12.21
C MET A 114 26.69 9.03 11.90
N ALA A 115 26.68 8.57 10.64
CA ALA A 115 27.46 7.42 10.19
C ALA A 115 28.97 7.61 10.40
N LEU A 116 29.51 8.78 10.03
CA LEU A 116 30.93 9.10 10.22
C LEU A 116 31.32 9.16 11.71
N ARG A 117 30.46 9.71 12.58
CA ARG A 117 30.69 9.71 14.03
C ARG A 117 30.72 8.29 14.61
N ILE A 118 29.79 7.43 14.19
CA ILE A 118 29.79 6.01 14.59
C ILE A 118 31.09 5.34 14.15
N LEU A 119 31.51 5.57 12.90
CA LEU A 119 32.75 5.01 12.35
C LEU A 119 33.99 5.43 13.14
N LEU A 120 34.08 6.71 13.51
CA LEU A 120 35.17 7.26 14.31
C LEU A 120 35.23 6.64 15.72
N VAL A 121 34.09 6.30 16.32
CA VAL A 121 34.01 5.66 17.65
C VAL A 121 34.34 4.17 17.59
N VAL A 122 33.87 3.47 16.54
CA VAL A 122 34.00 2.02 16.39
C VAL A 122 35.41 1.59 15.95
N GLY A 123 36.12 2.45 15.22
CA GLY A 123 37.49 2.22 14.72
C GLY A 123 37.54 1.42 13.40
N ALA A 124 38.75 1.10 12.93
CA ALA A 124 38.99 0.61 11.56
C ALA A 124 39.05 -0.92 11.39
N SER A 125 38.70 -1.72 12.41
CA SER A 125 38.77 -3.19 12.25
C SER A 125 37.55 -3.74 11.51
N PRO A 126 37.71 -4.63 10.50
CA PRO A 126 36.62 -5.09 9.64
C PRO A 126 35.41 -5.67 10.39
N ARG A 127 35.64 -6.42 11.47
CA ARG A 127 34.56 -6.98 12.32
C ARG A 127 33.75 -5.90 13.02
N ARG A 128 34.41 -4.85 13.52
CA ARG A 128 33.75 -3.73 14.20
C ARG A 128 32.97 -2.86 13.22
N LEU A 129 33.49 -2.67 12.01
CA LEU A 129 32.78 -1.99 10.93
C LEU A 129 31.46 -2.68 10.57
N ILE A 130 31.48 -4.00 10.36
CA ILE A 130 30.27 -4.78 10.05
C ILE A 130 29.27 -4.69 11.20
N ALA A 131 29.71 -4.88 12.45
CA ALA A 131 28.84 -4.76 13.62
C ALA A 131 28.23 -3.34 13.74
N GLY A 132 29.02 -2.30 13.48
CA GLY A 132 28.58 -0.91 13.47
C GLY A 132 27.52 -0.64 12.40
N PHE A 133 27.70 -1.19 11.18
CA PHE A 133 26.69 -1.11 10.12
C PHE A 133 25.39 -1.83 10.48
N MET A 134 25.47 -3.05 11.04
CA MET A 134 24.28 -3.79 11.46
C MET A 134 23.50 -3.06 12.56
N LEU A 135 24.20 -2.51 13.56
CA LEU A 135 23.59 -1.70 14.63
C LEU A 135 22.97 -0.40 14.11
N ALA A 136 23.70 0.32 13.24
CA ALA A 136 23.18 1.55 12.64
C ALA A 136 21.93 1.27 11.80
N SER A 137 21.96 0.24 10.95
CA SER A 137 20.80 -0.16 10.15
C SER A 137 19.62 -0.59 11.01
N ALA A 138 19.85 -1.38 12.08
CA ALA A 138 18.79 -1.82 12.99
C ALA A 138 18.15 -0.64 13.74
N LEU A 139 18.97 0.28 14.28
CA LEU A 139 18.48 1.47 14.96
C LEU A 139 17.75 2.40 14.00
N LEU A 140 18.29 2.65 12.81
CA LEU A 140 17.63 3.50 11.81
C LEU A 140 16.30 2.88 11.34
N SER A 141 16.25 1.55 11.12
CA SER A 141 15.03 0.80 10.76
C SER A 141 13.90 0.92 11.80
N MET A 142 14.22 1.18 13.08
CA MET A 142 13.18 1.42 14.10
C MET A 142 12.45 2.76 13.94
N TRP A 143 13.08 3.75 13.29
CA TRP A 143 12.55 5.11 13.17
C TRP A 143 12.29 5.53 11.72
N ILE A 144 12.80 4.77 10.74
CA ILE A 144 12.75 5.05 9.31
C ILE A 144 12.19 3.80 8.61
N SER A 145 11.26 3.98 7.67
CA SER A 145 10.67 2.88 6.91
C SER A 145 11.75 2.03 6.24
N ASN A 146 11.58 0.70 6.25
CA ASN A 146 12.52 -0.29 5.69
C ASN A 146 12.85 -0.11 4.19
N THR A 147 12.13 0.75 3.49
CA THR A 147 12.34 1.08 2.08
C THR A 147 13.22 2.31 1.84
N ALA A 148 13.53 3.09 2.89
CA ALA A 148 14.37 4.30 2.83
C ALA A 148 15.80 4.01 3.28
#